data_AF-A0A2E4B5M2-F1
#
_entry.id   AF-A0A2E4B5M2-F1
#
_cell.length_a   1.000
_cell.length_b   1.000
_cell.length_c   1.000
_cell.angle_alpha   90.00
_cell.angle_beta   90.00
_cell.angle_gamma   90.00
#
_symmetry.space_group_name_H-M   'P 1'
#
loop_
_entity.id
_entity.type
_entity.pdbx_description
1 polymer ?
#
loop_
_entity_poly.entity_id
_entity_poly.type
_entity_poly.pdbx_seq_one_letter_code
_entity_poly.pdbx_strand_id
1 'polypeptide(L)'
;MTTPQVMLEELFRAKLDDLRSIAAAYDLPRAGGVDLLRARLISQLVLDAWDLSDDGIAQLKNNELGDILGALGIKKTGSIRARRQRLHLHLNHDAKALTVESLNERTKEDLHALAKSLELPVSGTKQTLQARIAGVLEMQRGAWGPIKRSLRRDGGRSLTIPVPEDAPEHTHTAVAVPEATHVHSDGVDEAVEAFTEAHPEGWTAEEEAGMREALQASGVDVTRGDVAAELDAALRSRAATPDEGLDLVMEVEETPIPAFEPGDLPLDAMADLEDLERRDAEVEAACRHFLSIGQVSDNADVEAFLDSLSKEGFETSREHVRAAIRHRLLAVDQRRRSEEEAQRGRPTTWRAREALRTFESLRPQLIEAVEEATGEGDTPEARSAYLRAVKGLGIDVGEAAVSGRVHALYDLHVDLMAERASMDPVAARRQRALRVLFHGSVHMDLTDRRTLERLERGLPGFEDLISAVLDDADGRIEPAHEALILSYLERRGLEVNTPELRPRVMACAGVLAAEMGLISPSEIPRLAPGIVLSDDRIEEIVGELKQLAASFRSTPVGQTPERTTEAPSERDGRHRRVDGARSMVDRADDVLARLLEER
;
A
#
# COMPACT_ATOMS: atom_id res chain seq x y z
N MET A 1 3.31 15.34 -44.19
CA MET A 1 3.95 14.15 -43.58
C MET A 1 3.73 14.27 -42.09
N THR A 2 3.03 13.32 -41.47
CA THR A 2 2.87 13.30 -40.01
C THR A 2 4.25 13.15 -39.38
N THR A 3 4.58 14.01 -38.42
CA THR A 3 5.85 13.89 -37.71
C THR A 3 5.84 12.57 -36.90
N PRO A 4 7.00 11.92 -36.68
CA PRO A 4 7.09 10.68 -35.90
C PRO A 4 6.43 10.79 -34.52
N GLN A 5 6.41 12.01 -33.97
CA GLN A 5 5.80 12.33 -32.69
C GLN A 5 4.26 12.33 -32.73
N VAL A 6 3.66 12.89 -33.77
CA VAL A 6 2.20 12.83 -34.01
C VAL A 6 1.76 11.39 -34.27
N MET A 7 2.55 10.64 -35.03
CA MET A 7 2.31 9.21 -35.30
C MET A 7 2.34 8.38 -34.01
N LEU A 8 3.30 8.65 -33.13
CA LEU A 8 3.43 7.96 -31.84
C LEU A 8 2.21 8.21 -30.93
N GLU A 9 1.75 9.47 -30.84
CA GLU A 9 0.55 9.83 -30.07
C GLU A 9 -0.72 9.18 -30.64
N GLU A 10 -0.86 9.13 -31.96
CA GLU A 10 -1.97 8.46 -32.64
C GLU A 10 -2.00 6.96 -32.31
N LEU A 11 -0.85 6.27 -32.41
CA LEU A 11 -0.73 4.83 -32.11
C LEU A 11 -1.07 4.50 -30.65
N PHE A 12 -0.76 5.38 -29.69
CA PHE A 12 -1.13 5.17 -28.28
C PHE A 12 -2.64 5.25 -28.03
N ARG A 13 -3.35 6.10 -28.76
CA ARG A 13 -4.80 6.34 -28.60
C ARG A 13 -5.65 5.38 -29.43
N ALA A 14 -5.13 4.90 -30.55
CA ALA A 14 -5.82 4.01 -31.47
C ALA A 14 -6.38 2.76 -30.80
N LYS A 15 -7.64 2.43 -31.14
CA LYS A 15 -8.30 1.17 -30.75
C LYS A 15 -7.80 0.02 -31.63
N LEU A 16 -8.17 -1.22 -31.28
CA LEU A 16 -7.70 -2.41 -32.01
C LEU A 16 -8.01 -2.35 -33.52
N ASP A 17 -9.21 -1.91 -33.88
CA ASP A 17 -9.64 -1.85 -35.28
C ASP A 17 -8.89 -0.77 -36.05
N ASP A 18 -8.63 0.37 -35.41
CA ASP A 18 -7.81 1.45 -35.97
C ASP A 18 -6.36 0.99 -36.17
N LEU A 19 -5.76 0.31 -35.18
CA LEU A 19 -4.41 -0.26 -35.29
C LEU A 19 -4.33 -1.31 -36.41
N ARG A 20 -5.37 -2.10 -36.63
CA ARG A 20 -5.44 -3.05 -37.74
C ARG A 20 -5.59 -2.36 -39.10
N SER A 21 -6.32 -1.25 -39.14
CA SER A 21 -6.45 -0.40 -40.33
C SER A 21 -5.11 0.24 -40.69
N ILE A 22 -4.41 0.81 -39.70
CA ILE A 22 -3.07 1.38 -39.85
C ILE A 22 -2.09 0.28 -40.29
N ALA A 23 -2.09 -0.88 -39.64
CA ALA A 23 -1.25 -2.00 -40.05
C ALA A 23 -1.54 -2.45 -41.49
N ALA A 24 -2.80 -2.46 -41.93
CA ALA A 24 -3.14 -2.75 -43.32
C ALA A 24 -2.64 -1.68 -44.30
N ALA A 25 -2.65 -0.41 -43.91
CA ALA A 25 -2.16 0.70 -44.74
C ALA A 25 -0.63 0.65 -44.94
N TYR A 26 0.11 0.08 -44.00
CA TYR A 26 1.56 -0.09 -44.05
C TYR A 26 2.02 -1.53 -44.39
N ASP A 27 1.11 -2.40 -44.88
CA ASP A 27 1.39 -3.80 -45.24
C ASP A 27 2.00 -4.67 -44.10
N LEU A 28 1.59 -4.40 -42.86
CA LEU A 28 2.07 -5.10 -41.66
C LEU A 28 1.13 -6.22 -41.17
N PRO A 29 1.67 -7.25 -40.49
CA PRO A 29 0.86 -8.35 -39.96
C PRO A 29 -0.13 -7.87 -38.89
N ARG A 30 -1.43 -8.15 -39.12
CA ARG A 30 -2.55 -7.79 -38.23
C ARG A 30 -2.75 -8.72 -37.03
N ALA A 31 -1.85 -9.68 -36.83
CA ALA A 31 -1.96 -10.72 -35.81
C ALA A 31 -1.46 -10.23 -34.45
N GLY A 32 -2.24 -10.50 -33.39
CA GLY A 32 -1.89 -10.19 -32.00
C GLY A 32 -2.98 -9.41 -31.24
N GLY A 33 -2.82 -9.32 -29.92
CA GLY A 33 -3.58 -8.40 -29.09
C GLY A 33 -3.22 -6.93 -29.34
N VAL A 34 -3.99 -6.03 -28.73
CA VAL A 34 -3.87 -4.57 -28.89
C VAL A 34 -2.45 -4.07 -28.64
N ASP A 35 -1.80 -4.57 -27.59
CA ASP A 35 -0.50 -4.05 -27.17
C ASP A 35 0.65 -4.58 -28.01
N LEU A 36 0.58 -5.84 -28.46
CA LEU A 36 1.57 -6.42 -29.38
C LEU A 36 1.52 -5.76 -30.76
N LEU A 37 0.30 -5.52 -31.28
CA LEU A 37 0.13 -4.84 -32.56
C LEU A 37 0.64 -3.39 -32.49
N ARG A 38 0.39 -2.70 -31.37
CA ARG A 38 0.89 -1.35 -31.14
C ARG A 38 2.42 -1.31 -31.00
N ALA A 39 3.01 -2.21 -30.22
CA ALA A 39 4.47 -2.29 -30.07
C ALA A 39 5.17 -2.52 -31.41
N ARG A 40 4.60 -3.38 -32.27
CA ARG A 40 5.08 -3.61 -33.64
C ARG A 40 4.98 -2.35 -34.51
N LEU A 41 3.86 -1.65 -34.47
CA LEU A 41 3.67 -0.40 -35.23
C LEU A 41 4.62 0.70 -34.77
N ILE A 42 4.83 0.86 -33.46
CA ILE A 42 5.80 1.82 -32.92
C ILE A 42 7.23 1.43 -33.34
N SER A 43 7.56 0.14 -33.27
CA SER A 43 8.87 -0.37 -33.71
C SER A 43 9.16 -0.07 -35.19
N GLN A 44 8.16 -0.13 -36.08
CA GLN A 44 8.37 -0.04 -37.52
C GLN A 44 8.11 1.36 -38.11
N LEU A 45 7.26 2.17 -37.46
CA LEU A 45 6.86 3.49 -37.97
C LEU A 45 7.48 4.65 -37.20
N VAL A 46 8.00 4.40 -35.99
CA VAL A 46 8.55 5.45 -35.10
C VAL A 46 9.99 5.16 -34.71
N LEU A 47 10.34 3.89 -34.49
CA LEU A 47 11.69 3.44 -34.12
C LEU A 47 12.37 2.67 -35.26
N ASP A 48 12.07 3.02 -36.52
CA ASP A 48 12.62 2.39 -37.72
C ASP A 48 14.15 2.44 -37.81
N ALA A 49 14.76 3.46 -37.19
CA ALA A 49 16.22 3.61 -37.09
C ALA A 49 16.90 2.63 -36.11
N TRP A 50 16.15 1.94 -35.24
CA TRP A 50 16.71 1.04 -34.23
C TRP A 50 16.60 -0.43 -34.65
N ASP A 51 17.70 -1.18 -34.55
CA ASP A 51 17.66 -2.63 -34.68
C ASP A 51 17.10 -3.27 -33.39
N LEU A 52 15.80 -3.59 -33.43
CA LEU A 52 15.06 -4.23 -32.35
C LEU A 52 14.96 -5.76 -32.51
N SER A 53 15.84 -6.37 -33.31
CA SER A 53 16.00 -7.82 -33.36
C SER A 53 16.64 -8.37 -32.07
N ASP A 54 16.59 -9.69 -31.86
CA ASP A 54 17.19 -10.31 -30.66
C ASP A 54 18.70 -10.02 -30.53
N ASP A 55 19.41 -9.96 -31.66
CA ASP A 55 20.84 -9.63 -31.70
C ASP A 55 21.07 -8.11 -31.51
N GLY A 56 20.20 -7.26 -32.05
CA GLY A 56 20.22 -5.82 -31.84
C GLY A 56 19.97 -5.45 -30.37
N ILE A 57 18.95 -6.03 -29.73
CA ILE A 57 18.61 -5.82 -28.30
C ILE A 57 19.79 -6.17 -27.38
N ALA A 58 20.56 -7.21 -27.72
CA ALA A 58 21.75 -7.62 -26.97
C ALA A 58 22.91 -6.62 -27.05
N GLN A 59 22.94 -5.76 -28.07
CA GLN A 59 24.00 -4.77 -28.31
C GLN A 59 23.65 -3.37 -27.77
N LEU A 60 22.37 -3.09 -27.50
CA LEU A 60 21.93 -1.79 -26.98
C LEU A 60 22.56 -1.44 -25.62
N LYS A 61 22.98 -0.17 -25.49
CA LYS A 61 23.49 0.43 -24.25
C LYS A 61 22.35 0.63 -23.25
N ASN A 62 22.69 0.75 -21.96
CA ASN A 62 21.70 0.87 -20.88
C ASN A 62 20.82 2.14 -20.98
N ASN A 63 21.37 3.24 -21.50
CA ASN A 63 20.64 4.50 -21.67
C ASN A 63 19.64 4.38 -22.83
N GLU A 64 20.09 3.88 -23.98
CA GLU A 64 19.28 3.60 -25.18
C GLU A 64 18.10 2.67 -24.86
N LEU A 65 18.34 1.59 -24.11
CA LEU A 65 17.27 0.71 -23.61
C LEU A 65 16.25 1.47 -22.77
N GLY A 66 16.68 2.40 -21.93
CA GLY A 66 15.79 3.23 -21.12
C GLY A 66 14.89 4.15 -21.97
N ASP A 67 15.44 4.68 -23.06
CA ASP A 67 14.73 5.60 -23.94
C ASP A 67 13.76 4.86 -24.87
N ILE A 68 14.17 3.74 -25.45
CA ILE A 68 13.32 2.85 -26.26
C ILE A 68 12.15 2.31 -25.42
N LEU A 69 12.40 1.84 -24.20
CA LEU A 69 11.33 1.42 -23.28
C LEU A 69 10.37 2.57 -22.95
N GLY A 70 10.87 3.80 -22.94
CA GLY A 70 10.07 5.02 -22.83
C GLY A 70 9.16 5.28 -24.01
N ALA A 71 9.72 5.22 -25.21
CA ALA A 71 9.01 5.40 -26.47
C ALA A 71 7.93 4.32 -26.67
N LEU A 72 8.15 3.11 -26.16
CA LEU A 72 7.13 2.04 -26.14
C LEU A 72 6.12 2.17 -24.99
N GLY A 73 6.34 3.12 -24.07
CA GLY A 73 5.41 3.40 -22.97
C GLY A 73 5.37 2.34 -21.87
N ILE A 74 6.47 1.60 -21.70
CA ILE A 74 6.64 0.55 -20.68
C ILE A 74 7.69 0.96 -19.63
N LYS A 75 7.88 0.14 -18.58
CA LYS A 75 8.74 0.50 -17.43
C LYS A 75 10.20 0.65 -17.88
N LYS A 76 10.84 1.80 -17.55
CA LYS A 76 12.26 2.10 -17.87
C LYS A 76 13.27 1.56 -16.86
N THR A 77 12.84 1.27 -15.62
CA THR A 77 13.73 0.94 -14.50
C THR A 77 14.07 -0.55 -14.41
N GLY A 78 15.23 -0.87 -13.86
CA GLY A 78 15.75 -2.25 -13.71
C GLY A 78 17.19 -2.39 -14.21
N SER A 79 17.78 -3.56 -13.97
CA SER A 79 19.09 -3.94 -14.50
C SER A 79 19.07 -4.03 -16.03
N ILE A 80 20.24 -3.93 -16.68
CA ILE A 80 20.35 -4.00 -18.15
C ILE A 80 19.70 -5.28 -18.70
N ARG A 81 19.93 -6.42 -18.03
CA ARG A 81 19.32 -7.71 -18.36
C ARG A 81 17.80 -7.68 -18.23
N ALA A 82 17.28 -7.11 -17.14
CA ALA A 82 15.84 -7.00 -16.94
C ALA A 82 15.17 -6.07 -17.96
N ARG A 83 15.87 -5.03 -18.44
CA ARG A 83 15.39 -4.14 -19.51
C ARG A 83 15.34 -4.85 -20.86
N ARG A 84 16.38 -5.61 -21.22
CA ARG A 84 16.42 -6.41 -22.47
C ARG A 84 15.33 -7.47 -22.51
N GLN A 85 15.20 -8.24 -21.43
CA GLN A 85 14.13 -9.24 -21.29
C GLN A 85 12.75 -8.61 -21.48
N ARG A 86 12.51 -7.45 -20.86
CA ARG A 86 11.25 -6.72 -20.99
C ARG A 86 10.99 -6.24 -22.41
N LEU A 87 12.01 -5.67 -23.06
CA LEU A 87 11.92 -5.20 -24.44
C LEU A 87 11.58 -6.35 -25.39
N HIS A 88 12.31 -7.46 -25.29
CA HIS A 88 12.06 -8.66 -26.09
C HIS A 88 10.63 -9.20 -25.86
N LEU A 89 10.19 -9.33 -24.61
CA LEU A 89 8.84 -9.80 -24.29
C LEU A 89 7.76 -8.88 -24.87
N HIS A 90 7.95 -7.56 -24.81
CA HIS A 90 6.96 -6.60 -25.29
C HIS A 90 6.82 -6.58 -26.83
N LEU A 91 7.91 -6.83 -27.55
CA LEU A 91 7.92 -6.82 -29.02
C LEU A 91 7.41 -8.13 -29.62
N ASN A 92 7.69 -9.26 -28.97
CA ASN A 92 7.51 -10.59 -29.56
C ASN A 92 6.36 -11.40 -28.96
N HIS A 93 5.86 -11.03 -27.78
CA HIS A 93 4.86 -11.81 -27.06
C HIS A 93 3.67 -10.97 -26.60
N ASP A 94 2.52 -11.65 -26.47
CA ASP A 94 1.34 -11.07 -25.83
C ASP A 94 1.33 -11.43 -24.34
N ALA A 95 1.24 -10.43 -23.48
CA ALA A 95 1.21 -10.59 -22.03
C ALA A 95 0.02 -11.42 -21.54
N LYS A 96 -1.07 -11.51 -22.32
CA LYS A 96 -2.22 -12.38 -21.98
C LYS A 96 -2.04 -13.83 -22.43
N ALA A 97 -1.21 -14.07 -23.45
CA ALA A 97 -1.01 -15.41 -24.02
C ALA A 97 0.20 -16.13 -23.44
N LEU A 98 1.26 -15.41 -23.07
CA LEU A 98 2.47 -15.97 -22.48
C LEU A 98 2.44 -15.82 -20.95
N THR A 99 1.75 -16.74 -20.30
CA THR A 99 1.66 -16.88 -18.83
C THR A 99 2.46 -18.07 -18.32
N VAL A 100 2.68 -18.16 -17.00
CA VAL A 100 3.38 -19.30 -16.37
C VAL A 100 2.69 -20.64 -16.70
N GLU A 101 1.36 -20.65 -16.79
CA GLU A 101 0.56 -21.83 -17.13
C GLU A 101 0.74 -22.24 -18.60
N SER A 102 0.82 -21.27 -19.51
CA SER A 102 1.03 -21.51 -20.95
C SER A 102 2.38 -22.18 -21.27
N LEU A 103 3.36 -22.10 -20.36
CA LEU A 103 4.67 -22.73 -20.55
C LEU A 103 4.60 -24.26 -20.55
N ASN A 104 3.55 -24.85 -19.97
CA ASN A 104 3.36 -26.30 -19.91
C ASN A 104 3.10 -26.91 -21.28
N GLU A 105 2.33 -26.19 -22.10
CA GLU A 105 1.89 -26.61 -23.45
C GLU A 105 3.00 -26.46 -24.50
N ARG A 106 4.04 -25.64 -24.24
CA ARG A 106 5.13 -25.38 -25.19
C ARG A 106 6.08 -26.57 -25.36
N THR A 107 6.66 -26.70 -26.54
CA THR A 107 7.65 -27.74 -26.81
C THR A 107 8.99 -27.40 -26.15
N LYS A 108 9.87 -28.39 -26.00
CA LYS A 108 11.22 -28.16 -25.46
C LYS A 108 12.04 -27.21 -26.35
N GLU A 109 11.83 -27.27 -27.66
CA GLU A 109 12.51 -26.42 -28.64
C GLU A 109 12.04 -24.96 -28.52
N ASP A 110 10.74 -24.73 -28.35
CA ASP A 110 10.20 -23.37 -28.10
C ASP A 110 10.74 -22.77 -26.80
N LEU A 111 10.83 -23.58 -25.74
CA LEU A 111 11.40 -23.16 -24.45
C LEU A 111 12.91 -22.91 -24.57
N HIS A 112 13.61 -23.64 -25.42
CA HIS A 112 15.03 -23.42 -25.70
C HIS A 112 15.24 -22.10 -26.45
N ALA A 113 14.42 -21.81 -27.46
CA ALA A 113 14.45 -20.54 -28.18
C ALA A 113 14.14 -19.35 -27.26
N LEU A 114 13.10 -19.47 -26.42
CA LEU A 114 12.69 -18.45 -25.46
C LEU A 114 13.74 -18.23 -24.36
N ALA A 115 14.38 -19.30 -23.87
CA ALA A 115 15.49 -19.15 -22.92
C ALA A 115 16.70 -18.47 -23.56
N LYS A 116 16.99 -18.74 -24.83
CA LYS A 116 18.08 -18.08 -25.57
C LYS A 116 17.82 -16.57 -25.71
N SER A 117 16.61 -16.17 -26.09
CA SER A 117 16.27 -14.75 -26.26
C SER A 117 16.16 -13.98 -24.95
N LEU A 118 15.81 -14.65 -23.85
CA LEU A 118 15.79 -14.05 -22.50
C LEU A 118 17.15 -14.04 -21.80
N GLU A 119 18.24 -14.34 -22.52
CA GLU A 119 19.60 -14.45 -21.99
C GLU A 119 19.70 -15.44 -20.80
N LEU A 120 18.95 -16.54 -20.82
CA LEU A 120 18.94 -17.58 -19.79
C LEU A 120 19.82 -18.78 -20.18
N PRO A 121 20.38 -19.52 -19.19
CA PRO A 121 21.12 -20.75 -19.48
C PRO A 121 20.18 -21.80 -20.11
N VAL A 122 20.52 -22.23 -21.32
CA VAL A 122 19.69 -23.13 -22.14
C VAL A 122 19.90 -24.61 -21.84
N SER A 123 20.85 -24.93 -20.95
CA SER A 123 21.11 -26.29 -20.49
C SER A 123 20.05 -26.76 -19.47
N GLY A 124 19.49 -27.95 -19.68
CA GLY A 124 18.62 -28.62 -18.71
C GLY A 124 17.49 -29.46 -19.31
N THR A 125 16.64 -30.00 -18.42
CA THR A 125 15.37 -30.67 -18.77
C THR A 125 14.28 -29.64 -19.08
N LYS A 126 13.20 -30.07 -19.77
CA LYS A 126 12.05 -29.19 -20.10
C LYS A 126 11.54 -28.43 -18.85
N GLN A 127 11.40 -29.14 -17.73
CA GLN A 127 10.97 -28.56 -16.45
C GLN A 127 11.93 -27.49 -15.91
N THR A 128 13.24 -27.68 -16.03
CA THR A 128 14.22 -26.67 -15.57
C THR A 128 14.20 -25.41 -16.44
N LEU A 129 13.97 -25.54 -17.75
CA LEU A 129 13.80 -24.39 -18.65
C LEU A 129 12.50 -23.66 -18.33
N GLN A 130 11.40 -24.39 -18.11
CA GLN A 130 10.12 -23.82 -17.70
C GLN A 130 10.24 -23.03 -16.39
N ALA A 131 10.86 -23.60 -15.36
CA ALA A 131 11.02 -22.93 -14.07
C ALA A 131 11.82 -21.62 -14.18
N ARG A 132 12.89 -21.59 -14.98
CA ARG A 132 13.69 -20.38 -15.22
C ARG A 132 12.91 -19.31 -15.97
N ILE A 133 12.21 -19.70 -17.04
CA ILE A 133 11.38 -18.78 -17.84
C ILE A 133 10.22 -18.26 -17.00
N ALA A 134 9.55 -19.11 -16.22
CA ALA A 134 8.50 -18.72 -15.28
C ALA A 134 9.00 -17.68 -14.27
N GLY A 135 10.21 -17.87 -13.73
CA GLY A 135 10.84 -16.88 -12.85
C GLY A 135 11.02 -15.51 -13.52
N VAL A 136 11.40 -15.46 -14.80
CA VAL A 136 11.52 -14.21 -15.56
C VAL A 136 10.15 -13.58 -15.83
N LEU A 137 9.14 -14.39 -16.18
CA LEU A 137 7.78 -13.90 -16.40
C LEU A 137 7.16 -13.30 -15.12
N GLU A 138 7.36 -13.95 -13.97
CA GLU A 138 6.92 -13.41 -12.67
C GLU A 138 7.69 -12.13 -12.31
N MET A 139 9.01 -12.11 -12.50
CA MET A 139 9.82 -10.91 -12.23
C MET A 139 9.44 -9.72 -13.12
N GLN A 140 8.91 -9.97 -14.32
CA GLN A 140 8.47 -8.96 -15.26
C GLN A 140 6.94 -8.77 -15.25
N ARG A 141 6.22 -9.37 -14.29
CA ARG A 141 4.76 -9.29 -14.25
C ARG A 141 4.30 -7.83 -14.16
N GLY A 142 3.44 -7.43 -15.09
CA GLY A 142 2.94 -6.05 -15.20
C GLY A 142 3.97 -5.02 -15.68
N ALA A 143 5.19 -5.42 -16.04
CA ALA A 143 6.25 -4.53 -16.51
C ALA A 143 6.34 -4.44 -18.05
N TRP A 144 5.72 -5.37 -18.78
CA TRP A 144 5.61 -5.41 -20.24
C TRP A 144 4.17 -5.77 -20.64
N GLY A 145 3.72 -5.27 -21.80
CA GLY A 145 2.34 -5.45 -22.26
C GLY A 145 1.52 -4.17 -22.09
N PRO A 146 0.86 -3.94 -20.94
CA PRO A 146 0.02 -2.76 -20.75
C PRO A 146 0.88 -1.49 -20.70
N ILE A 147 0.59 -0.58 -21.62
CA ILE A 147 1.23 0.73 -21.71
C ILE A 147 0.67 1.67 -20.64
N LYS A 148 1.50 2.59 -20.13
CA LYS A 148 1.12 3.58 -19.13
C LYS A 148 -0.14 4.35 -19.53
N ARG A 149 -1.14 4.39 -18.63
CA ARG A 149 -2.45 5.05 -18.84
C ARG A 149 -2.32 6.54 -19.14
N SER A 150 -1.28 7.19 -18.62
CA SER A 150 -0.99 8.62 -18.86
C SER A 150 -0.69 8.94 -20.32
N LEU A 151 -0.16 7.98 -21.09
CA LEU A 151 0.14 8.15 -22.52
C LEU A 151 -1.12 8.05 -23.41
N ARG A 152 -2.28 7.73 -22.82
CA ARG A 152 -3.57 7.62 -23.52
C ARG A 152 -4.48 8.84 -23.32
N ARG A 153 -4.08 9.83 -22.50
CA ARG A 153 -4.87 11.04 -22.19
C ARG A 153 -4.38 12.24 -23.01
N ASP A 154 -5.30 13.16 -23.34
CA ASP A 154 -4.96 14.43 -24.00
C ASP A 154 -3.99 15.26 -23.15
N GLY A 155 -2.96 15.84 -23.78
CA GLY A 155 -1.92 16.62 -23.11
C GLY A 155 -0.83 15.80 -22.40
N GLY A 156 -0.72 14.49 -22.69
CA GLY A 156 0.35 13.65 -22.17
C GLY A 156 1.75 14.17 -22.51
N ARG A 157 2.68 14.03 -21.56
CA ARG A 157 4.10 14.43 -21.66
C ARG A 157 4.69 13.99 -23.00
N SER A 158 5.08 14.95 -23.84
CA SER A 158 5.70 14.71 -25.15
C SER A 158 6.87 13.75 -25.00
N LEU A 159 6.76 12.55 -25.59
CA LEU A 159 7.82 11.56 -25.53
C LEU A 159 8.91 11.96 -26.53
N THR A 160 10.14 12.08 -26.04
CA THR A 160 11.32 12.23 -26.89
C THR A 160 11.57 10.91 -27.61
N ILE A 161 11.58 10.95 -28.94
CA ILE A 161 11.90 9.78 -29.77
C ILE A 161 13.42 9.61 -29.73
N PRO A 162 13.93 8.44 -29.29
CA PRO A 162 15.36 8.20 -29.26
C PRO A 162 15.92 8.08 -30.68
N VAL A 163 17.08 8.68 -30.94
CA VAL A 163 17.81 8.60 -32.21
C VAL A 163 19.14 7.86 -31.96
N PRO A 164 19.52 6.87 -32.79
CA PRO A 164 20.79 6.15 -32.63
C PRO A 164 22.01 7.06 -32.80
N GLU A 165 23.06 6.86 -31.99
CA GLU A 165 24.32 7.62 -32.09
C GLU A 165 25.10 7.40 -33.41
N ASP A 166 24.85 6.29 -34.12
CA ASP A 166 25.61 5.85 -35.31
C ASP A 166 24.83 5.96 -36.66
N ALA A 167 23.75 6.73 -36.73
CA ALA A 167 23.03 6.91 -38.00
C ALA A 167 23.91 7.66 -39.03
N PRO A 168 24.07 7.17 -40.28
CA PRO A 168 24.71 7.96 -41.33
C PRO A 168 23.91 9.25 -41.50
N GLU A 169 24.61 10.38 -41.47
CA GLU A 169 24.02 11.72 -41.63
C GLU A 169 23.18 11.77 -42.91
N HIS A 170 21.87 11.57 -42.76
CA HIS A 170 20.91 12.12 -43.71
C HIS A 170 20.84 13.62 -43.45
N THR A 171 21.84 14.33 -43.98
CA THR A 171 21.89 15.79 -44.15
C THR A 171 21.12 16.54 -43.06
N HIS A 172 21.62 16.46 -41.83
CA HIS A 172 21.50 17.61 -40.97
C HIS A 172 22.34 18.70 -41.60
N THR A 173 21.68 19.68 -42.21
CA THR A 173 22.34 20.96 -42.46
C THR A 173 22.62 21.55 -41.09
N ALA A 174 23.79 21.23 -40.55
CA ALA A 174 24.32 21.87 -39.37
C ALA A 174 24.50 23.35 -39.72
N VAL A 175 23.71 24.22 -39.09
CA VAL A 175 24.18 25.56 -38.83
C VAL A 175 24.66 25.55 -37.38
N ALA A 176 25.98 25.62 -37.27
CA ALA A 176 26.72 25.79 -36.05
C ALA A 176 26.16 26.95 -35.21
N VAL A 177 26.27 26.80 -33.90
CA VAL A 177 26.15 27.90 -32.93
C VAL A 177 27.05 29.05 -33.38
N PRO A 178 26.52 30.27 -33.61
CA PRO A 178 27.28 31.47 -33.34
C PRO A 178 27.02 31.91 -31.90
N GLU A 179 28.08 32.23 -31.19
CA GLU A 179 28.03 33.22 -30.12
C GLU A 179 27.35 34.49 -30.65
N ALA A 180 26.45 35.04 -29.82
CA ALA A 180 26.00 36.43 -29.79
C ALA A 180 25.73 37.15 -31.12
N THR A 181 24.44 37.23 -31.48
CA THR A 181 23.84 38.48 -31.99
C THR A 181 22.34 38.51 -31.68
N HIS A 182 21.95 39.37 -30.73
CA HIS A 182 20.61 39.95 -30.63
C HIS A 182 20.21 40.58 -31.97
N VAL A 183 19.21 40.06 -32.68
CA VAL A 183 18.56 40.83 -33.79
C VAL A 183 17.04 40.57 -33.94
N HIS A 184 16.39 39.72 -33.15
CA HIS A 184 14.92 39.53 -33.25
C HIS A 184 14.11 39.78 -31.96
N SER A 185 14.75 40.15 -30.84
CA SER A 185 14.04 40.45 -29.58
C SER A 185 13.40 41.84 -29.55
N ASP A 186 13.97 42.84 -30.21
CA ASP A 186 13.51 44.24 -30.05
C ASP A 186 12.10 44.48 -30.61
N GLY A 187 11.71 43.81 -31.71
CA GLY A 187 10.39 44.02 -32.33
C GLY A 187 9.22 43.39 -31.57
N VAL A 188 9.47 42.31 -30.81
CA VAL A 188 8.45 41.65 -29.99
C VAL A 188 8.28 42.39 -28.67
N ASP A 189 9.39 42.81 -28.05
CA ASP A 189 9.37 43.57 -26.80
C ASP A 189 8.75 44.97 -27.00
N GLU A 190 9.06 45.68 -28.09
CA GLU A 190 8.48 47.00 -28.40
C GLU A 190 6.97 46.91 -28.69
N ALA A 191 6.51 45.85 -29.36
CA ALA A 191 5.09 45.64 -29.64
C ALA A 191 4.29 45.27 -28.38
N VAL A 192 4.86 44.44 -27.50
CA VAL A 192 4.25 44.12 -26.20
C VAL A 192 4.23 45.34 -25.30
N GLU A 193 5.28 46.15 -25.31
CA GLU A 193 5.35 47.39 -24.54
C GLU A 193 4.28 48.39 -24.98
N ALA A 194 4.21 48.68 -26.28
CA ALA A 194 3.18 49.57 -26.84
C ALA A 194 1.75 49.06 -26.58
N PHE A 195 1.54 47.74 -26.60
CA PHE A 195 0.25 47.13 -26.29
C PHE A 195 -0.12 47.26 -24.82
N THR A 196 0.83 47.02 -23.91
CA THR A 196 0.61 47.15 -22.45
C THR A 196 0.43 48.61 -22.02
N GLU A 197 1.09 49.57 -22.67
CA GLU A 197 0.85 51.00 -22.45
C GLU A 197 -0.52 51.46 -22.96
N ALA A 198 -1.01 50.86 -24.04
CA ALA A 198 -2.33 51.16 -24.58
C ALA A 198 -3.49 50.57 -23.75
N HIS A 199 -3.21 49.55 -22.91
CA HIS A 199 -4.22 48.83 -22.12
C HIS A 199 -3.86 48.80 -20.62
N PRO A 200 -3.86 49.97 -19.93
CA PRO A 200 -3.45 50.08 -18.53
C PRO A 200 -4.44 49.43 -17.54
N GLU A 201 -5.68 49.20 -17.95
CA GLU A 201 -6.73 48.53 -17.15
C GLU A 201 -6.83 47.01 -17.44
N GLY A 202 -5.87 46.47 -18.22
CA GLY A 202 -5.90 45.11 -18.77
C GLY A 202 -6.47 45.07 -20.18
N TRP A 203 -6.31 43.93 -20.85
CA TRP A 203 -6.75 43.70 -22.23
C TRP A 203 -7.59 42.42 -22.31
N THR A 204 -8.46 42.36 -23.31
CA THR A 204 -9.30 41.18 -23.60
C THR A 204 -8.57 40.19 -24.50
N ALA A 205 -9.04 38.94 -24.52
CA ALA A 205 -8.48 37.90 -25.40
C ALA A 205 -8.63 38.25 -26.90
N GLU A 206 -9.63 39.04 -27.26
CA GLU A 206 -9.83 39.52 -28.63
C GLU A 206 -8.81 40.60 -29.01
N GLU A 207 -8.48 41.51 -28.10
CA GLU A 207 -7.42 42.52 -28.27
C GLU A 207 -6.02 41.89 -28.32
N GLU A 208 -5.78 40.87 -27.50
CA GLU A 208 -4.54 40.08 -27.51
C GLU A 208 -4.37 39.28 -28.82
N ALA A 209 -5.46 38.72 -29.35
CA ALA A 209 -5.47 38.04 -30.64
C ALA A 209 -5.24 39.03 -31.80
N GLY A 210 -5.83 40.22 -31.73
CA GLY A 210 -5.60 41.30 -32.69
C GLY A 210 -4.15 41.79 -32.72
N MET A 211 -3.50 41.91 -31.56
CA MET A 211 -2.06 42.22 -31.47
C MET A 211 -1.21 41.12 -32.12
N ARG A 212 -1.52 39.84 -31.87
CA ARG A 212 -0.82 38.71 -32.49
C ARG A 212 -0.98 38.68 -34.01
N GLU A 213 -2.17 38.99 -34.52
CA GLU A 213 -2.43 39.09 -35.96
C GLU A 213 -1.68 40.28 -36.59
N ALA A 214 -1.59 41.41 -35.89
CA ALA A 214 -0.81 42.57 -36.32
C ALA A 214 0.71 42.29 -36.35
N LEU A 215 1.22 41.57 -35.35
CA LEU A 215 2.61 41.07 -35.32
C LEU A 215 2.87 40.10 -36.47
N GLN A 216 1.93 39.21 -36.76
CA GLN A 216 2.00 38.29 -37.90
C GLN A 216 1.98 39.03 -39.24
N ALA A 217 1.17 40.08 -39.37
CA ALA A 217 1.14 40.94 -40.54
C ALA A 217 2.42 41.80 -40.71
N SER A 218 3.09 42.13 -39.61
CA SER A 218 4.39 42.84 -39.61
C SER A 218 5.59 41.95 -39.94
N GLY A 219 5.38 40.64 -40.11
CA GLY A 219 6.39 39.66 -40.51
C GLY A 219 6.98 38.84 -39.37
N VAL A 220 6.46 38.94 -38.15
CA VAL A 220 6.84 38.11 -37.00
C VAL A 220 6.00 36.83 -37.01
N ASP A 221 6.63 35.66 -37.13
CA ASP A 221 5.89 34.38 -37.09
C ASP A 221 5.48 34.01 -35.65
N VAL A 222 4.33 34.53 -35.22
CA VAL A 222 3.75 34.32 -33.89
C VAL A 222 3.31 32.86 -33.66
N THR A 223 3.26 32.03 -34.72
CA THR A 223 2.92 30.60 -34.59
C THR A 223 4.13 29.71 -34.27
N ARG A 224 5.34 30.28 -34.34
CA ARG A 224 6.58 29.59 -33.98
C ARG A 224 6.65 29.44 -32.45
N GLY A 225 6.83 28.20 -31.98
CA GLY A 225 6.67 27.88 -30.55
C GLY A 225 7.61 28.59 -29.58
N ASP A 226 8.76 29.08 -30.04
CA ASP A 226 9.69 29.91 -29.27
C ASP A 226 9.20 31.36 -29.17
N VAL A 227 8.76 31.96 -30.29
CA VAL A 227 8.21 33.33 -30.33
C VAL A 227 6.87 33.41 -29.57
N ALA A 228 6.03 32.39 -29.69
CA ALA A 228 4.79 32.27 -28.92
C ALA A 228 5.06 32.18 -27.42
N ALA A 229 6.05 31.38 -27.01
CA ALA A 229 6.41 31.23 -25.61
C ALA A 229 7.02 32.51 -25.01
N GLU A 230 7.85 33.22 -25.78
CA GLU A 230 8.41 34.52 -25.39
C GLU A 230 7.33 35.59 -25.28
N LEU A 231 6.42 35.66 -26.26
CA LEU A 231 5.29 36.59 -26.26
C LEU A 231 4.34 36.34 -25.08
N ASP A 232 4.00 35.09 -24.80
CA ASP A 232 3.15 34.72 -23.67
C ASP A 232 3.83 35.00 -22.33
N ALA A 233 5.16 34.83 -22.25
CA ALA A 233 5.93 35.15 -21.05
C ALA A 233 5.99 36.67 -20.81
N ALA A 234 6.20 37.47 -21.86
CA ALA A 234 6.21 38.93 -21.79
C ALA A 234 4.84 39.49 -21.37
N LEU A 235 3.76 39.01 -21.97
CA LEU A 235 2.38 39.38 -21.61
C LEU A 235 2.05 38.98 -20.17
N ARG A 236 2.39 37.76 -19.73
CA ARG A 236 2.16 37.31 -18.35
C ARG A 236 2.96 38.10 -17.31
N SER A 237 4.15 38.57 -17.66
CA SER A 237 4.97 39.38 -16.76
C SER A 237 4.43 40.80 -16.55
N ARG A 238 3.65 41.31 -17.52
CA ARG A 238 3.11 42.67 -17.55
C ARG A 238 1.58 42.74 -17.35
N ALA A 239 0.89 41.60 -17.30
CA ALA A 239 -0.53 41.53 -16.99
C ALA A 239 -0.79 42.07 -15.58
N ALA A 240 -1.75 42.99 -15.45
CA ALA A 240 -2.22 43.44 -14.15
C ALA A 240 -2.72 42.23 -13.36
N THR A 241 -2.22 42.06 -12.12
CA THR A 241 -2.76 41.06 -11.21
C THR A 241 -4.25 41.34 -11.04
N PRO A 242 -5.15 40.40 -11.39
CA PRO A 242 -6.57 40.64 -11.24
C PRO A 242 -6.87 40.73 -9.74
N ASP A 243 -7.18 41.94 -9.29
CA ASP A 243 -7.90 42.17 -8.06
C ASP A 243 -9.31 41.59 -8.23
N GLU A 244 -9.73 40.78 -7.26
CA GLU A 244 -11.07 40.26 -7.00
C GLU A 244 -12.08 40.27 -8.17
N GLY A 245 -12.01 39.24 -9.03
CA GLY A 245 -12.98 38.99 -10.09
C GLY A 245 -13.59 37.60 -9.97
N LEU A 246 -14.54 37.44 -9.04
CA LEU A 246 -15.56 36.39 -8.92
C LEU A 246 -15.53 35.29 -10.00
N ASP A 247 -14.77 34.23 -9.75
CA ASP A 247 -14.99 32.95 -10.41
C ASP A 247 -15.89 32.13 -9.49
N LEU A 248 -17.09 31.82 -9.96
CA LEU A 248 -18.07 30.95 -9.29
C LEU A 248 -17.57 29.50 -9.32
N VAL A 249 -16.47 29.25 -8.64
CA VAL A 249 -16.22 27.95 -8.03
C VAL A 249 -17.17 27.90 -6.86
N MET A 250 -18.05 26.90 -6.80
CA MET A 250 -18.64 26.51 -5.52
C MET A 250 -17.49 26.05 -4.62
N GLU A 251 -16.81 27.01 -4.00
CA GLU A 251 -16.16 26.78 -2.73
C GLU A 251 -17.27 26.34 -1.79
N VAL A 252 -17.23 25.08 -1.38
CA VAL A 252 -17.88 24.72 -0.12
C VAL A 252 -17.11 25.52 0.91
N GLU A 253 -17.59 26.72 1.20
CA GLU A 253 -17.11 27.54 2.31
C GLU A 253 -17.39 26.71 3.56
N GLU A 254 -16.40 25.91 3.97
CA GLU A 254 -16.44 25.17 5.22
C GLU A 254 -16.44 26.21 6.33
N THR A 255 -17.63 26.59 6.79
CA THR A 255 -17.77 27.52 7.90
C THR A 255 -17.02 26.89 9.09
N PRO A 256 -15.97 27.54 9.61
CA PRO A 256 -15.27 27.01 10.78
C PRO A 256 -16.27 26.90 11.93
N ILE A 257 -16.31 25.75 12.60
CA ILE A 257 -17.16 25.60 13.79
C ILE A 257 -16.69 26.64 14.81
N PRO A 258 -17.58 27.55 15.26
CA PRO A 258 -17.21 28.57 16.23
C PRO A 258 -16.70 27.90 17.50
N ALA A 259 -15.75 28.54 18.19
CA ALA A 259 -15.28 28.04 19.48
C ALA A 259 -16.48 27.79 20.42
N PHE A 260 -16.43 26.71 21.20
CA PHE A 260 -17.47 26.46 22.18
C PHE A 260 -17.41 27.57 23.23
N GLU A 261 -18.38 28.48 23.21
CA GLU A 261 -18.57 29.49 24.24
C GLU A 261 -19.64 28.98 25.21
N PRO A 262 -19.27 28.53 26.42
CA PRO A 262 -20.23 27.96 27.36
C PRO A 262 -21.23 29.00 27.91
N GLY A 263 -20.98 30.29 27.68
CA GLY A 263 -21.69 31.41 28.31
C GLY A 263 -21.31 31.60 29.78
N ASP A 264 -22.07 32.44 30.50
CA ASP A 264 -21.92 32.63 31.95
C ASP A 264 -22.50 31.41 32.70
N LEU A 265 -21.68 30.38 32.88
CA LEU A 265 -22.02 29.19 33.67
C LEU A 265 -21.58 29.34 35.14
N PRO A 266 -22.30 28.73 36.09
CA PRO A 266 -21.85 28.62 37.47
C PRO A 266 -20.48 27.93 37.58
N LEU A 267 -19.71 28.25 38.63
CA LEU A 267 -18.39 27.67 38.89
C LEU A 267 -18.38 26.12 38.84
N ASP A 268 -19.42 25.48 39.37
CA ASP A 268 -19.55 24.01 39.35
C ASP A 268 -19.70 23.45 37.92
N ALA A 269 -20.39 24.18 37.03
CA ALA A 269 -20.55 23.79 35.64
C ALA A 269 -19.28 24.05 34.80
N MET A 270 -18.47 25.04 35.18
CA MET A 270 -17.14 25.24 34.60
C MET A 270 -16.18 24.11 35.02
N ALA A 271 -16.24 23.65 36.27
CA ALA A 271 -15.42 22.54 36.75
C ALA A 271 -15.72 21.23 35.97
N ASP A 272 -16.99 20.96 35.65
CA ASP A 272 -17.35 19.80 34.82
C ASP A 272 -16.75 19.88 33.41
N LEU A 273 -16.66 21.09 32.83
CA LEU A 273 -16.06 21.30 31.52
C LEU A 273 -14.54 21.11 31.56
N GLU A 274 -13.87 21.58 32.63
CA GLU A 274 -12.44 21.32 32.84
C GLU A 274 -12.14 19.82 33.03
N ASP A 275 -13.03 19.09 33.73
CA ASP A 275 -12.93 17.64 33.87
C ASP A 275 -13.09 16.93 32.52
N LEU A 276 -14.02 17.42 31.68
CA LEU A 276 -14.22 16.93 30.31
C LEU A 276 -12.99 17.21 29.42
N GLU A 277 -12.40 18.40 29.52
CA GLU A 277 -11.17 18.76 28.81
C GLU A 277 -9.98 17.88 29.24
N ARG A 278 -9.87 17.52 30.53
CA ARG A 278 -8.83 16.59 30.99
C ARG A 278 -8.98 15.18 30.39
N ARG A 279 -10.19 14.80 29.99
CA ARG A 279 -10.51 13.52 29.35
C ARG A 279 -10.83 13.66 27.85
N ASP A 280 -10.37 14.74 27.20
CA ASP A 280 -10.68 15.05 25.79
C ASP A 280 -10.32 13.90 24.83
N ALA A 281 -9.23 13.18 25.11
CA ALA A 281 -8.81 12.03 24.30
C ALA A 281 -9.82 10.86 24.33
N GLU A 282 -10.46 10.60 25.48
CA GLU A 282 -11.50 9.58 25.61
C GLU A 282 -12.77 10.00 24.86
N VAL A 283 -13.16 11.27 25.00
CA VAL A 283 -14.33 11.84 24.31
C VAL A 283 -14.13 11.80 22.80
N GLU A 284 -12.95 12.20 22.30
CA GLU A 284 -12.64 12.16 20.88
C GLU A 284 -12.64 10.72 20.32
N ALA A 285 -12.09 9.76 21.06
CA ALA A 285 -12.14 8.35 20.69
C ALA A 285 -13.60 7.83 20.60
N ALA A 286 -14.44 8.19 21.58
CA ALA A 286 -15.84 7.83 21.59
C ALA A 286 -16.62 8.49 20.43
N CYS A 287 -16.38 9.77 20.13
CA CYS A 287 -16.96 10.46 18.98
C CYS A 287 -16.57 9.79 17.66
N ARG A 288 -15.30 9.42 17.48
CA ARG A 288 -14.85 8.70 16.27
C ARG A 288 -15.50 7.32 16.16
N HIS A 289 -15.66 6.61 17.27
CA HIS A 289 -16.33 5.32 17.29
C HIS A 289 -17.81 5.45 16.89
N PHE A 290 -18.54 6.45 17.42
CA PHE A 290 -19.90 6.75 17.00
C PHE A 290 -19.99 7.04 15.50
N LEU A 291 -19.15 7.95 14.98
CA LEU A 291 -19.14 8.36 13.57
C LEU A 291 -18.72 7.26 12.59
N SER A 292 -18.23 6.11 13.09
CA SER A 292 -17.96 4.95 12.23
C SER A 292 -19.24 4.29 11.70
N ILE A 293 -20.37 4.50 12.39
CA ILE A 293 -21.67 3.88 12.07
C ILE A 293 -22.79 4.94 12.02
N GLY A 294 -22.79 5.86 12.98
CA GLY A 294 -23.82 6.90 13.14
C GLY A 294 -23.55 8.17 12.33
N GLN A 295 -24.55 9.04 12.29
CA GLN A 295 -24.47 10.35 11.62
C GLN A 295 -24.89 11.48 12.56
N VAL A 296 -24.20 12.61 12.50
CA VAL A 296 -24.52 13.78 13.37
C VAL A 296 -25.89 14.39 13.05
N SER A 297 -26.44 14.14 11.85
CA SER A 297 -27.78 14.59 11.46
C SER A 297 -28.91 13.82 12.13
N ASP A 298 -28.65 12.62 12.66
CA ASP A 298 -29.66 11.82 13.37
C ASP A 298 -29.66 12.17 14.85
N ASN A 299 -30.54 13.08 15.25
CA ASN A 299 -30.66 13.49 16.65
C ASN A 299 -30.98 12.31 17.58
N ALA A 300 -31.77 11.33 17.15
CA ALA A 300 -32.13 10.21 18.02
C ALA A 300 -30.94 9.29 18.30
N ASP A 301 -30.09 9.07 17.29
CA ASP A 301 -28.86 8.30 17.43
C ASP A 301 -27.80 9.05 18.25
N VAL A 302 -27.70 10.38 18.07
CA VAL A 302 -26.84 11.24 18.90
C VAL A 302 -27.26 11.24 20.37
N GLU A 303 -28.57 11.30 20.67
CA GLU A 303 -29.04 11.15 22.06
C GLU A 303 -28.64 9.79 22.65
N ALA A 304 -28.83 8.71 21.90
CA ALA A 304 -28.45 7.36 22.35
C ALA A 304 -26.95 7.23 22.61
N PHE A 305 -26.11 7.88 21.79
CA PHE A 305 -24.67 8.00 22.01
C PHE A 305 -24.33 8.76 23.30
N LEU A 306 -24.90 9.94 23.51
CA LEU A 306 -24.67 10.75 24.72
C LEU A 306 -25.11 10.01 25.99
N ASP A 307 -26.21 9.25 25.92
CA ASP A 307 -26.67 8.43 27.03
C ASP A 307 -25.73 7.25 27.29
N SER A 308 -25.09 6.70 26.26
CA SER A 308 -24.11 5.62 26.41
C SER A 308 -22.86 6.05 27.20
N LEU A 309 -22.42 7.31 27.02
CA LEU A 309 -21.28 7.89 27.73
C LEU A 309 -21.47 8.01 29.25
N SER A 310 -22.72 8.00 29.73
CA SER A 310 -23.00 7.94 31.17
C SER A 310 -22.40 6.69 31.83
N LYS A 311 -22.32 5.57 31.10
CA LYS A 311 -21.74 4.31 31.58
C LYS A 311 -20.21 4.35 31.65
N GLU A 312 -19.60 5.27 30.90
CA GLU A 312 -18.15 5.50 30.85
C GLU A 312 -17.70 6.57 31.87
N GLY A 313 -18.62 6.99 32.75
CA GLY A 313 -18.33 7.90 33.85
C GLY A 313 -18.33 9.38 33.45
N PHE A 314 -19.01 9.75 32.35
CA PHE A 314 -19.29 11.15 32.02
C PHE A 314 -20.64 11.57 32.60
N GLU A 315 -20.73 12.77 33.19
CA GLU A 315 -21.98 13.32 33.73
C GLU A 315 -22.90 13.88 32.64
N THR A 316 -23.33 13.03 31.71
CA THR A 316 -24.22 13.42 30.59
C THR A 316 -25.66 13.70 31.00
N SER A 317 -25.97 13.70 32.30
CA SER A 317 -27.23 14.21 32.85
C SER A 317 -27.31 15.74 32.85
N ARG A 318 -26.16 16.43 32.80
CA ARG A 318 -26.09 17.89 32.77
C ARG A 318 -26.05 18.40 31.33
N GLU A 319 -26.85 19.41 31.03
CA GLU A 319 -27.02 19.90 29.65
C GLU A 319 -25.76 20.55 29.07
N HIS A 320 -24.96 21.25 29.89
CA HIS A 320 -23.71 21.87 29.42
C HIS A 320 -22.65 20.84 29.03
N VAL A 321 -22.59 19.69 29.72
CA VAL A 321 -21.69 18.57 29.36
C VAL A 321 -22.15 17.95 28.03
N ARG A 322 -23.46 17.73 27.86
CA ARG A 322 -24.02 17.25 26.59
C ARG A 322 -23.75 18.22 25.45
N ALA A 323 -23.92 19.52 25.68
CA ALA A 323 -23.66 20.57 24.69
C ALA A 323 -22.17 20.60 24.28
N ALA A 324 -21.25 20.48 25.24
CA ALA A 324 -19.82 20.40 24.98
C ALA A 324 -19.44 19.16 24.17
N ILE A 325 -19.98 17.98 24.52
CA ILE A 325 -19.75 16.74 23.76
C ILE A 325 -20.35 16.82 22.35
N ARG A 326 -21.55 17.42 22.17
CA ARG A 326 -22.13 17.65 20.83
C ARG A 326 -21.27 18.57 19.98
N HIS A 327 -20.78 19.67 20.57
CA HIS A 327 -19.86 20.57 19.89
C HIS A 327 -18.59 19.83 19.46
N ARG A 328 -18.02 19.02 20.35
CA ARG A 328 -16.87 18.18 20.03
C ARG A 328 -17.18 17.17 18.92
N LEU A 329 -18.34 16.53 18.97
CA LEU A 329 -18.78 15.58 17.95
C LEU A 329 -18.88 16.24 16.56
N LEU A 330 -19.43 17.46 16.49
CA LEU A 330 -19.46 18.25 15.25
C LEU A 330 -18.06 18.58 14.76
N ALA A 331 -17.16 18.99 15.67
CA ALA A 331 -15.77 19.28 15.33
C ALA A 331 -15.01 18.06 14.80
N VAL A 332 -15.24 16.89 15.41
CA VAL A 332 -14.66 15.62 14.97
C VAL A 332 -15.25 15.19 13.62
N ASP A 333 -16.55 15.38 13.38
CA ASP A 333 -17.17 15.05 12.09
C ASP A 333 -16.68 15.97 10.95
N GLN A 334 -16.55 17.29 11.20
CA GLN A 334 -15.94 18.20 10.23
C GLN A 334 -14.49 17.80 9.94
N ARG A 335 -13.69 17.54 10.98
CA ARG A 335 -12.31 17.07 10.80
C ARG A 335 -12.26 15.77 10.00
N ARG A 336 -13.12 14.80 10.32
CA ARG A 336 -13.24 13.52 9.59
C ARG A 336 -13.59 13.73 8.11
N ARG A 337 -14.52 14.63 7.80
CA ARG A 337 -14.87 14.97 6.40
C ARG A 337 -13.69 15.61 5.66
N SER A 338 -13.04 16.58 6.29
CA SER A 338 -11.84 17.22 5.72
C SER A 338 -10.70 16.22 5.50
N GLU A 339 -10.52 15.26 6.41
CA GLU A 339 -9.56 14.16 6.29
C GLU A 339 -9.95 13.22 5.14
N GLU A 340 -11.22 12.82 5.04
CA GLU A 340 -11.72 11.99 3.94
C GLU A 340 -11.57 12.67 2.57
N GLU A 341 -11.80 13.97 2.50
CA GLU A 341 -11.65 14.76 1.28
C GLU A 341 -10.17 14.93 0.91
N ALA A 342 -9.32 15.30 1.87
CA ALA A 342 -7.88 15.36 1.67
C ALA A 342 -7.27 14.00 1.31
N GLN A 343 -7.89 12.92 1.80
CA GLN A 343 -7.47 11.56 1.50
C GLN A 343 -7.96 11.08 0.12
N ARG A 344 -9.05 11.63 -0.44
CA ARG A 344 -9.55 11.30 -1.79
C ARG A 344 -9.00 12.22 -2.88
N GLY A 345 -8.61 13.45 -2.51
CA GLY A 345 -8.20 14.52 -3.40
C GLY A 345 -6.69 14.69 -3.57
N ARG A 346 -6.31 15.57 -4.51
CA ARG A 346 -4.95 16.11 -4.60
C ARG A 346 -4.75 17.13 -3.47
N PRO A 347 -3.53 17.30 -2.91
CA PRO A 347 -3.26 18.40 -1.99
C PRO A 347 -3.65 19.71 -2.67
N THR A 348 -4.69 20.36 -2.15
CA THR A 348 -5.25 21.60 -2.71
C THR A 348 -4.42 22.82 -2.33
N THR A 349 -3.63 22.72 -1.25
CA THR A 349 -2.77 23.80 -0.77
C THR A 349 -1.30 23.39 -0.72
N TRP A 350 -0.40 24.37 -0.86
CA TRP A 350 1.04 24.15 -0.67
C TRP A 350 1.36 23.64 0.75
N ARG A 351 0.65 24.15 1.76
CA ARG A 351 0.76 23.72 3.16
C ARG A 351 0.45 22.23 3.32
N ALA A 352 -0.68 21.77 2.77
CA ALA A 352 -1.04 20.35 2.77
C ALA A 352 0.02 19.48 2.06
N ARG A 353 0.56 19.97 0.93
CA ARG A 353 1.60 19.26 0.18
C ARG A 353 2.91 19.13 0.96
N GLU A 354 3.32 20.20 1.64
CA GLU A 354 4.55 20.19 2.42
C GLU A 354 4.39 19.35 3.69
N ALA A 355 3.25 19.45 4.38
CA ALA A 355 2.92 18.61 5.52
C ALA A 355 2.99 17.10 5.18
N LEU A 356 2.47 16.72 4.01
CA LEU A 356 2.57 15.35 3.50
C LEU A 356 4.02 14.91 3.24
N ARG A 357 4.85 15.77 2.64
CA ARG A 357 6.27 15.43 2.42
C ARG A 357 7.02 15.24 3.73
N THR A 358 6.78 16.13 4.68
CA THR A 358 7.37 16.05 6.02
C THR A 358 6.96 14.75 6.70
N PHE A 359 5.66 14.42 6.68
CA PHE A 359 5.14 13.14 7.19
C PHE A 359 5.82 11.93 6.54
N GLU A 360 5.90 11.87 5.20
CA GLU A 360 6.54 10.75 4.50
C GLU A 360 8.05 10.64 4.80
N SER A 361 8.74 11.78 4.92
CA SER A 361 10.16 11.80 5.26
C SER A 361 10.45 11.31 6.68
N LEU A 362 9.51 11.53 7.60
CA LEU A 362 9.63 11.18 9.02
C LEU A 362 8.93 9.86 9.37
N ARG A 363 8.30 9.18 8.40
CA ARG A 363 7.58 7.91 8.60
C ARG A 363 8.38 6.85 9.40
N PRO A 364 9.69 6.62 9.17
CA PRO A 364 10.45 5.67 9.97
C PRO A 364 10.54 6.05 11.46
N GLN A 365 10.72 7.34 11.75
CA GLN A 365 10.82 7.86 13.12
C GLN A 365 9.46 7.83 13.83
N LEU A 366 8.38 8.02 13.08
CA LEU A 366 7.03 7.85 13.61
C LEU A 366 6.74 6.41 14.02
N ILE A 367 7.20 5.43 13.23
CA ILE A 367 7.07 4.01 13.57
C ILE A 367 7.82 3.69 14.87
N GLU A 368 9.07 4.16 15.00
CA GLU A 368 9.85 4.02 16.24
C GLU A 368 9.12 4.66 17.44
N ALA A 369 8.50 5.82 17.24
CA ALA A 369 7.73 6.50 18.28
C ALA A 369 6.46 5.72 18.69
N VAL A 370 5.84 4.96 17.79
CA VAL A 370 4.73 4.06 18.16
C VAL A 370 5.24 2.92 19.04
N GLU A 371 6.36 2.29 18.67
CA GLU A 371 6.96 1.20 19.44
C GLU A 371 7.41 1.66 20.84
N GLU A 372 8.01 2.85 20.94
CA GLU A 372 8.40 3.45 22.21
C GLU A 372 7.18 3.78 23.09
N ALA A 373 6.13 4.34 22.50
CA ALA A 373 4.91 4.69 23.22
C ALA A 373 4.12 3.47 23.71
N THR A 374 4.14 2.37 22.96
CA THR A 374 3.33 1.16 23.21
C THR A 374 4.09 0.07 23.97
N GLY A 375 5.29 0.37 24.49
CA GLY A 375 6.13 -0.61 25.20
C GLY A 375 5.47 -1.28 26.41
N GLU A 376 4.50 -0.62 27.05
CA GLU A 376 3.73 -1.15 28.18
C GLU A 376 2.32 -1.64 27.78
N GLY A 377 1.96 -1.55 26.49
CA GLY A 377 0.65 -1.90 25.93
C GLY A 377 -0.04 -0.72 25.23
N ASP A 378 -1.13 -1.01 24.52
CA ASP A 378 -1.97 0.02 23.90
C ASP A 378 -2.90 0.64 24.96
N THR A 379 -2.52 1.81 25.46
CA THR A 379 -3.30 2.60 26.41
C THR A 379 -3.59 4.00 25.86
N PRO A 380 -4.63 4.70 26.37
CA PRO A 380 -4.86 6.10 26.00
C PRO A 380 -3.65 7.00 26.28
N GLU A 381 -2.89 6.69 27.34
CA GLU A 381 -1.64 7.38 27.66
C GLU A 381 -0.57 7.16 26.60
N ALA A 382 -0.42 5.92 26.09
CA ALA A 382 0.49 5.59 24.98
C ALA A 382 0.13 6.39 23.72
N ARG A 383 -1.15 6.45 23.36
CA ARG A 383 -1.63 7.25 22.22
C ARG A 383 -1.30 8.74 22.41
N SER A 384 -1.49 9.27 23.62
CA SER A 384 -1.16 10.66 23.95
C SER A 384 0.34 10.96 23.86
N ALA A 385 1.17 10.00 24.28
CA ALA A 385 2.62 10.09 24.22
C ALA A 385 3.12 10.10 22.76
N TYR A 386 2.57 9.22 21.93
CA TYR A 386 2.84 9.20 20.49
C TYR A 386 2.46 10.52 19.81
N LEU A 387 1.26 11.06 20.06
CA LEU A 387 0.84 12.34 19.46
C LEU A 387 1.74 13.51 19.90
N ARG A 388 2.22 13.49 21.14
CA ARG A 388 3.19 14.48 21.64
C ARG A 388 4.53 14.35 20.92
N ALA A 389 5.00 13.12 20.68
CA ALA A 389 6.21 12.86 19.92
C ALA A 389 6.09 13.32 18.46
N VAL A 390 4.96 13.02 17.79
CA VAL A 390 4.64 13.48 16.43
C VAL A 390 4.71 15.01 16.33
N LYS A 391 4.10 15.71 17.30
CA LYS A 391 4.15 17.18 17.36
C LYS A 391 5.57 17.70 17.60
N GLY A 392 6.36 17.00 18.43
CA GLY A 392 7.77 17.30 18.67
C GLY A 392 8.66 17.15 17.43
N LEU A 393 8.28 16.29 16.49
CA LEU A 393 8.95 16.09 15.20
C LEU A 393 8.56 17.15 14.14
N GLY A 394 7.71 18.12 14.50
CA GLY A 394 7.32 19.21 13.61
C GLY A 394 6.21 18.86 12.61
N ILE A 395 5.50 17.76 12.83
CA ILE A 395 4.33 17.39 12.03
C ILE A 395 3.11 18.11 12.58
N ASP A 396 2.41 18.82 11.70
CA ASP A 396 1.15 19.48 12.04
C ASP A 396 0.00 18.47 12.03
N VAL A 397 -0.35 17.97 13.22
CA VAL A 397 -1.48 17.06 13.43
C VAL A 397 -2.83 17.74 13.18
N GLY A 398 -2.87 19.07 13.06
CA GLY A 398 -4.10 19.81 12.71
C GLY A 398 -4.40 19.82 11.21
N GLU A 399 -3.41 19.53 10.36
CA GLU A 399 -3.59 19.52 8.91
C GLU A 399 -4.34 18.25 8.47
N ALA A 400 -5.52 18.41 7.85
CA ALA A 400 -6.38 17.31 7.44
C ALA A 400 -5.69 16.29 6.52
N ALA A 401 -4.73 16.73 5.71
CA ALA A 401 -3.94 15.86 4.83
C ALA A 401 -3.06 14.85 5.59
N VAL A 402 -2.70 15.13 6.85
CA VAL A 402 -1.76 14.32 7.64
C VAL A 402 -2.41 13.74 8.90
N SER A 403 -3.35 14.45 9.53
CA SER A 403 -4.03 14.07 10.78
C SER A 403 -4.52 12.60 10.76
N GLY A 404 -5.35 12.24 9.78
CA GLY A 404 -5.88 10.87 9.67
C GLY A 404 -4.79 9.81 9.48
N ARG A 405 -3.70 10.15 8.78
CA ARG A 405 -2.57 9.24 8.50
C ARG A 405 -1.73 8.96 9.74
N VAL A 406 -1.52 9.97 10.59
CA VAL A 406 -0.80 9.82 11.86
C VAL A 406 -1.52 8.83 12.77
N HIS A 407 -2.85 8.92 12.86
CA HIS A 407 -3.66 7.99 13.63
C HIS A 407 -3.71 6.59 13.01
N ALA A 408 -3.92 6.50 11.70
CA ALA A 408 -3.93 5.21 11.00
C ALA A 408 -2.58 4.47 11.13
N LEU A 409 -1.46 5.20 11.13
CA LEU A 409 -0.13 4.62 11.34
C LEU A 409 0.00 3.99 12.73
N TYR A 410 -0.46 4.68 13.78
CA TYR A 410 -0.46 4.16 15.15
C TYR A 410 -1.31 2.89 15.26
N ASP A 411 -2.56 2.95 14.80
CA ASP A 411 -3.52 1.85 14.93
C ASP A 411 -3.03 0.60 14.16
N LEU A 412 -2.54 0.77 12.92
CA LEU A 412 -2.00 -0.34 12.13
C LEU A 412 -0.78 -0.99 12.78
N HIS A 413 0.13 -0.19 13.34
CA HIS A 413 1.37 -0.72 13.90
C HIS A 413 1.13 -1.45 15.22
N VAL A 414 0.21 -0.95 16.06
CA VAL A 414 -0.27 -1.67 17.26
C VAL A 414 -0.87 -3.02 16.88
N ASP A 415 -1.72 -3.05 15.86
CA ASP A 415 -2.32 -4.30 15.38
C ASP A 415 -1.27 -5.27 14.84
N LEU A 416 -0.31 -4.79 14.03
CA LEU A 416 0.80 -5.61 13.53
C LEU A 416 1.68 -6.14 14.66
N MET A 417 1.92 -5.35 15.71
CA MET A 417 2.65 -5.81 16.89
C MET A 417 1.88 -6.88 17.65
N ALA A 418 0.56 -6.74 17.79
CA ALA A 418 -0.31 -7.74 18.38
C ALA A 418 -0.34 -9.04 17.55
N GLU A 419 -0.44 -8.95 16.22
CA GLU A 419 -0.35 -10.08 15.31
C GLU A 419 1.03 -10.75 15.38
N ARG A 420 2.11 -9.97 15.40
CA ARG A 420 3.48 -10.49 15.52
C ARG A 420 3.69 -11.21 16.85
N ALA A 421 3.14 -10.68 17.94
CA ALA A 421 3.13 -11.36 19.23
C ALA A 421 2.34 -12.68 19.19
N SER A 422 1.25 -12.74 18.41
CA SER A 422 0.49 -13.99 18.19
C SER A 422 1.24 -15.01 17.31
N MET A 423 2.13 -14.53 16.43
CA MET A 423 2.93 -15.34 15.50
C MET A 423 4.30 -15.73 16.06
N ASP A 424 4.60 -15.43 17.32
CA ASP A 424 5.84 -15.86 17.98
C ASP A 424 5.89 -17.39 18.07
N PRO A 425 6.94 -18.06 17.54
CA PRO A 425 7.08 -19.51 17.62
C PRO A 425 7.07 -20.04 19.07
N VAL A 426 7.55 -19.25 20.03
CA VAL A 426 7.52 -19.62 21.46
C VAL A 426 6.10 -19.54 22.01
N ALA A 427 5.35 -18.47 21.71
CA ALA A 427 3.95 -18.34 22.07
C ALA A 427 3.07 -19.44 21.43
N ALA A 428 3.31 -19.76 20.16
CA ALA A 428 2.61 -20.82 19.44
C ALA A 428 2.91 -22.21 20.03
N ARG A 429 4.17 -22.50 20.39
CA ARG A 429 4.58 -23.72 21.09
C ARG A 429 3.88 -23.84 22.45
N ARG A 430 3.87 -22.77 23.24
CA ARG A 430 3.17 -22.70 24.54
C ARG A 430 1.66 -22.91 24.39
N GLN A 431 1.03 -22.30 23.39
CA GLN A 431 -0.40 -22.46 23.13
C GLN A 431 -0.77 -23.91 22.78
N ARG A 432 0.08 -24.62 22.01
CA ARG A 432 -0.11 -26.05 21.73
C ARG A 432 0.03 -26.91 22.98
N ALA A 433 1.02 -26.63 23.82
CA ALA A 433 1.19 -27.31 25.10
C ALA A 433 -0.02 -27.09 26.03
N LEU A 434 -0.54 -25.86 26.10
CA LEU A 434 -1.75 -25.52 26.87
C LEU A 434 -3.01 -26.24 26.36
N ARG A 435 -3.17 -26.40 25.04
CA ARG A 435 -4.30 -27.17 24.47
C ARG A 435 -4.32 -28.61 24.95
N VAL A 436 -3.16 -29.26 25.06
CA VAL A 436 -3.04 -30.63 25.58
C VAL A 436 -3.25 -30.66 27.09
N LEU A 437 -2.71 -29.67 27.80
CA LEU A 437 -2.81 -29.57 29.25
C LEU A 437 -4.25 -29.37 29.73
N PHE A 438 -5.01 -28.48 29.08
CA PHE A 438 -6.41 -28.16 29.43
C PHE A 438 -7.45 -29.06 28.72
N HIS A 439 -7.01 -30.06 27.97
CA HIS A 439 -7.91 -30.96 27.25
C HIS A 439 -8.85 -31.70 28.23
N GLY A 440 -10.16 -31.51 28.05
CA GLY A 440 -11.19 -32.10 28.91
C GLY A 440 -11.23 -31.56 30.34
N SER A 441 -10.58 -30.41 30.60
CA SER A 441 -10.54 -29.81 31.95
C SER A 441 -11.91 -29.46 32.54
N VAL A 442 -12.92 -29.29 31.68
CA VAL A 442 -14.33 -29.05 32.04
C VAL A 442 -14.96 -30.20 32.85
N HIS A 443 -14.36 -31.39 32.86
CA HIS A 443 -14.85 -32.54 33.63
C HIS A 443 -14.01 -32.84 34.88
N MET A 444 -12.95 -32.07 35.13
CA MET A 444 -12.06 -32.25 36.28
C MET A 444 -12.60 -31.58 37.54
N ASP A 445 -12.13 -32.03 38.70
CA ASP A 445 -12.44 -31.39 39.97
C ASP A 445 -11.79 -29.99 40.09
N LEU A 446 -12.25 -29.21 41.07
CA LEU A 446 -11.81 -27.83 41.27
C LEU A 446 -10.34 -27.74 41.72
N THR A 447 -9.86 -28.77 42.43
CA THR A 447 -8.49 -28.88 42.93
C THR A 447 -7.50 -29.08 41.78
N ASP A 448 -7.79 -29.97 40.86
CA ASP A 448 -7.00 -30.29 39.68
C ASP A 448 -7.05 -29.15 38.64
N ARG A 449 -8.17 -28.44 38.50
CA ARG A 449 -8.18 -27.20 37.68
C ARG A 449 -7.26 -26.13 38.23
N ARG A 450 -7.23 -25.94 39.55
CA ARG A 450 -6.34 -24.96 40.19
C ARG A 450 -4.87 -25.33 40.04
N THR A 451 -4.52 -26.62 40.06
CA THR A 451 -3.13 -27.04 39.79
C THR A 451 -2.75 -26.81 38.32
N LEU A 452 -3.66 -27.03 37.36
CA LEU A 452 -3.45 -26.69 35.94
C LEU A 452 -3.28 -25.18 35.71
N GLU A 453 -4.11 -24.34 36.31
CA GLU A 453 -3.97 -22.87 36.22
C GLU A 453 -2.66 -22.36 36.85
N ARG A 454 -2.16 -23.02 37.89
CA ARG A 454 -0.85 -22.70 38.49
C ARG A 454 0.28 -23.12 37.56
N LEU A 455 0.15 -24.26 36.88
CA LEU A 455 1.12 -24.74 35.89
C LEU A 455 1.12 -23.85 34.63
N GLU A 456 -0.04 -23.35 34.19
CA GLU A 456 -0.18 -22.37 33.09
C GLU A 456 0.62 -21.10 33.37
N ARG A 457 0.45 -20.48 34.55
CA ARG A 457 1.22 -19.30 34.96
C ARG A 457 2.72 -19.58 35.06
N GLY A 458 3.09 -20.84 35.31
CA GLY A 458 4.46 -21.32 35.43
C GLY A 458 5.06 -21.93 34.17
N LEU A 459 4.36 -21.88 33.02
CA LEU A 459 4.74 -22.59 31.80
C LEU A 459 6.15 -22.26 31.28
N PRO A 460 6.64 -21.00 31.31
CA PRO A 460 8.01 -20.68 30.90
C PRO A 460 9.06 -21.45 31.70
N GLY A 461 8.92 -21.51 33.04
CA GLY A 461 9.86 -22.26 33.87
C GLY A 461 9.68 -23.78 33.79
N PHE A 462 8.55 -24.26 33.28
CA PHE A 462 8.33 -25.68 32.99
C PHE A 462 9.01 -26.07 31.67
N GLU A 463 8.98 -25.20 30.67
CA GLU A 463 9.70 -25.34 29.41
C GLU A 463 11.22 -25.39 29.62
N ASP A 464 11.78 -24.52 30.47
CA ASP A 464 13.20 -24.54 30.85
C ASP A 464 13.60 -25.86 31.54
N LEU A 465 12.73 -26.38 32.42
CA LEU A 465 12.94 -27.67 33.08
C LEU A 465 12.99 -28.81 32.06
N ILE A 466 12.07 -28.82 31.10
CA ILE A 466 12.01 -29.86 30.07
C ILE A 466 13.26 -29.81 29.20
N SER A 467 13.71 -28.60 28.82
CA SER A 467 14.97 -28.42 28.10
C SER A 467 16.15 -28.97 28.91
N ALA A 468 16.23 -28.69 30.21
CA ALA A 468 17.33 -29.13 31.05
C ALA A 468 17.31 -30.65 31.35
N VAL A 469 16.13 -31.27 31.46
CA VAL A 469 15.98 -32.69 31.79
C VAL A 469 16.16 -33.57 30.55
N LEU A 470 15.78 -33.08 29.37
CA LEU A 470 15.80 -33.84 28.11
C LEU A 470 16.93 -33.44 27.15
N ASP A 471 17.86 -32.57 27.56
CA ASP A 471 19.03 -32.19 26.75
C ASP A 471 19.89 -33.42 26.39
N ASP A 472 20.00 -34.36 27.32
CA ASP A 472 20.76 -35.62 27.18
C ASP A 472 19.88 -36.80 26.70
N ALA A 473 18.61 -36.57 26.36
CA ALA A 473 17.71 -37.66 25.97
C ALA A 473 17.95 -38.08 24.50
N ASP A 474 18.16 -39.38 24.26
CA ASP A 474 18.29 -40.00 22.92
C ASP A 474 16.94 -40.03 22.16
N GLY A 475 16.26 -38.89 22.07
CA GLY A 475 15.02 -38.73 21.30
C GLY A 475 13.75 -39.33 21.90
N ARG A 476 13.80 -39.82 23.17
CA ARG A 476 12.69 -40.49 23.88
C ARG A 476 12.59 -40.07 25.34
N ILE A 477 11.36 -40.01 25.86
CA ILE A 477 11.11 -39.79 27.30
C ILE A 477 11.21 -41.13 28.03
N GLU A 478 12.36 -41.42 28.64
CA GLU A 478 12.49 -42.58 29.53
C GLU A 478 11.79 -42.36 30.89
N PRO A 479 11.39 -43.44 31.61
CA PRO A 479 10.77 -43.36 32.93
C PRO A 479 11.58 -42.58 33.98
N ALA A 480 12.91 -42.53 33.84
CA ALA A 480 13.78 -41.73 34.71
C ALA A 480 13.52 -40.22 34.53
N HIS A 481 13.32 -39.76 33.29
CA HIS A 481 12.98 -38.37 32.99
C HIS A 481 11.58 -38.02 33.51
N GLU A 482 10.61 -38.93 33.38
CA GLU A 482 9.27 -38.73 33.94
C GLU A 482 9.32 -38.53 35.47
N ALA A 483 10.11 -39.35 36.16
CA ALA A 483 10.28 -39.24 37.62
C ALA A 483 10.95 -37.92 38.02
N LEU A 484 11.93 -37.43 37.26
CA LEU A 484 12.57 -36.14 37.50
C LEU A 484 11.59 -34.98 37.32
N ILE A 485 10.83 -34.97 36.23
CA ILE A 485 9.82 -33.93 35.94
C ILE A 485 8.76 -33.91 37.04
N LEU A 486 8.20 -35.06 37.42
CA LEU A 486 7.18 -35.16 38.47
C LEU A 486 7.73 -34.73 39.83
N SER A 487 8.93 -35.20 40.21
CA SER A 487 9.54 -34.85 41.49
C SER A 487 9.85 -33.35 41.62
N TYR A 488 10.21 -32.69 40.51
CA TYR A 488 10.44 -31.25 40.49
C TYR A 488 9.14 -30.46 40.67
N LEU A 489 8.06 -30.87 40.00
CA LEU A 489 6.76 -30.23 40.13
C LEU A 489 6.17 -30.42 41.55
N GLU A 490 6.34 -31.60 42.13
CA GLU A 490 5.94 -31.89 43.52
C GLU A 490 6.72 -31.02 44.52
N ARG A 491 8.04 -30.84 44.34
CA ARG A 491 8.87 -29.93 45.16
C ARG A 491 8.42 -28.47 45.06
N ARG A 492 7.82 -28.08 43.94
CA ARG A 492 7.25 -26.73 43.72
C ARG A 492 5.83 -26.58 44.32
N GLY A 493 5.33 -27.63 44.99
CA GLY A 493 4.00 -27.63 45.63
C GLY A 493 2.85 -27.78 44.64
N LEU A 494 3.08 -28.49 43.53
CA LEU A 494 2.04 -28.90 42.58
C LEU A 494 1.81 -30.41 42.76
N GLU A 495 0.59 -30.82 43.09
CA GLU A 495 0.22 -32.24 43.20
C GLU A 495 -0.14 -32.76 41.80
N VAL A 496 0.86 -33.26 41.08
CA VAL A 496 0.71 -33.65 39.67
C VAL A 496 0.60 -35.16 39.46
N ASN A 497 0.91 -35.94 40.49
CA ASN A 497 0.92 -37.41 40.46
C ASN A 497 -0.48 -38.00 40.75
N THR A 498 -1.51 -37.39 40.17
CA THR A 498 -2.87 -37.93 40.15
C THR A 498 -3.10 -38.67 38.84
N PRO A 499 -4.01 -39.67 38.79
CA PRO A 499 -4.30 -40.40 37.55
C PRO A 499 -4.86 -39.49 36.43
N GLU A 500 -5.39 -38.32 36.77
CA GLU A 500 -5.92 -37.34 35.83
C GLU A 500 -4.88 -36.31 35.35
N LEU A 501 -4.00 -35.84 36.23
CA LEU A 501 -3.01 -34.80 35.90
C LEU A 501 -1.75 -35.37 35.29
N ARG A 502 -1.28 -36.54 35.77
CA ARG A 502 -0.01 -37.13 35.34
C ARG A 502 0.04 -37.37 33.82
N PRO A 503 -0.95 -38.00 33.17
CA PRO A 503 -0.92 -38.21 31.72
C PRO A 503 -0.93 -36.89 30.94
N ARG A 504 -1.64 -35.86 31.41
CA ARG A 504 -1.75 -34.54 30.76
C ARG A 504 -0.45 -33.76 30.86
N VAL A 505 0.19 -33.77 32.02
CA VAL A 505 1.47 -33.09 32.21
C VAL A 505 2.58 -33.78 31.44
N MET A 506 2.58 -35.11 31.36
CA MET A 506 3.54 -35.84 30.53
C MET A 506 3.32 -35.62 29.03
N ALA A 507 2.06 -35.56 28.57
CA ALA A 507 1.75 -35.22 27.18
C ALA A 507 2.14 -33.77 26.86
N CYS A 508 1.87 -32.82 27.77
CA CYS A 508 2.31 -31.42 27.66
C CYS A 508 3.83 -31.31 27.59
N ALA A 509 4.56 -32.06 28.43
CA ALA A 509 6.02 -32.13 28.39
C ALA A 509 6.54 -32.72 27.07
N GLY A 510 5.89 -33.76 26.54
CA GLY A 510 6.22 -34.35 25.25
C GLY A 510 6.00 -33.39 24.08
N VAL A 511 4.92 -32.60 24.08
CA VAL A 511 4.68 -31.57 23.05
C VAL A 511 5.76 -30.49 23.11
N LEU A 512 6.10 -30.00 24.30
CA LEU A 512 7.17 -29.01 24.46
C LEU A 512 8.53 -29.56 24.00
N ALA A 513 8.87 -30.80 24.37
CA ALA A 513 10.11 -31.45 23.99
C ALA A 513 10.20 -31.73 22.47
N ALA A 514 9.10 -32.13 21.84
CA ALA A 514 9.06 -32.38 20.39
C ALA A 514 9.22 -31.08 19.59
N GLU A 515 8.61 -30.00 20.05
CA GLU A 515 8.70 -28.67 19.44
C GLU A 515 10.07 -28.00 19.67
N MET A 516 10.80 -28.38 20.72
CA MET A 516 12.20 -28.02 20.94
C MET A 516 13.19 -28.90 20.14
N GLY A 517 12.70 -29.96 19.48
CA GLY A 517 13.53 -30.90 18.73
C GLY A 517 14.28 -31.93 19.59
N LEU A 518 13.96 -32.03 20.88
CA LEU A 518 14.59 -32.96 21.83
C LEU A 518 14.04 -34.39 21.71
N ILE A 519 12.79 -34.55 21.25
CA ILE A 519 12.18 -35.86 21.00
C ILE A 519 11.47 -35.91 19.65
N SER A 520 11.28 -37.11 19.11
CA SER A 520 10.48 -37.29 17.90
C SER A 520 8.98 -37.17 18.20
N PRO A 521 8.17 -36.55 17.31
CA PRO A 521 6.71 -36.40 17.54
C PRO A 521 5.94 -37.72 17.74
N SER A 522 6.50 -38.85 17.32
CA SER A 522 5.96 -40.19 17.53
C SER A 522 6.11 -40.71 18.97
N GLU A 523 6.98 -40.09 19.76
CA GLU A 523 7.34 -40.51 21.13
C GLU A 523 6.62 -39.66 22.19
N ILE A 524 5.68 -38.79 21.78
CA ILE A 524 4.84 -38.01 22.71
C ILE A 524 3.96 -38.97 23.52
N PRO A 525 4.03 -38.95 24.86
CA PRO A 525 3.17 -39.78 25.70
C PRO A 525 1.68 -39.52 25.39
N ARG A 526 0.96 -40.59 25.04
CA ARG A 526 -0.47 -40.49 24.72
C ARG A 526 -1.29 -40.37 26.01
N LEU A 527 -2.33 -39.54 25.98
CA LEU A 527 -3.35 -39.52 27.03
C LEU A 527 -4.03 -40.90 27.11
N ALA A 528 -4.26 -41.39 28.32
CA ALA A 528 -4.82 -42.73 28.55
C ALA A 528 -6.20 -42.93 27.86
N PRO A 529 -6.50 -44.13 27.34
CA PRO A 529 -7.73 -44.40 26.59
C PRO A 529 -8.94 -44.30 27.53
N GLY A 530 -9.74 -43.26 27.32
CA GLY A 530 -10.85 -42.83 28.18
C GLY A 530 -11.18 -41.35 28.01
N ILE A 531 -10.22 -40.57 27.52
CA ILE A 531 -10.42 -39.23 26.97
C ILE A 531 -10.20 -39.34 25.46
N VAL A 532 -11.28 -39.35 24.69
CA VAL A 532 -11.28 -39.63 23.25
C VAL A 532 -10.60 -38.50 22.49
N LEU A 533 -9.33 -38.68 22.13
CA LEU A 533 -8.82 -38.18 20.86
C LEU A 533 -9.30 -39.17 19.81
N SER A 534 -10.22 -38.78 18.93
CA SER A 534 -10.50 -39.60 17.75
C SER A 534 -9.22 -39.66 16.91
N ASP A 535 -8.85 -40.86 16.45
CA ASP A 535 -7.71 -41.05 15.55
C ASP A 535 -7.84 -40.13 14.31
N ASP A 536 -9.08 -39.84 13.91
CA ASP A 536 -9.43 -38.86 12.88
C ASP A 536 -8.90 -37.44 13.18
N ARG A 537 -8.92 -36.99 14.44
CA ARG A 537 -8.46 -35.64 14.83
C ARG A 537 -6.94 -35.51 14.83
N ILE A 538 -6.24 -36.61 15.11
CA ILE A 538 -4.77 -36.65 15.02
C ILE A 538 -4.36 -36.65 13.55
N GLU A 539 -5.07 -37.40 12.69
CA GLU A 539 -4.87 -37.32 11.24
C GLU A 539 -5.27 -35.96 10.66
N GLU A 540 -6.27 -35.30 11.23
CA GLU A 540 -6.69 -33.93 10.88
C GLU A 540 -5.62 -32.92 11.29
N ILE A 541 -5.04 -33.01 12.49
CA ILE A 541 -3.91 -32.16 12.94
C ILE A 541 -2.63 -32.44 12.15
N VAL A 542 -2.34 -33.70 11.82
CA VAL A 542 -1.22 -34.07 10.94
C VAL A 542 -1.48 -33.61 9.50
N GLY A 543 -2.74 -33.60 9.07
CA GLY A 543 -3.22 -33.04 7.82
C GLY A 543 -3.04 -31.53 7.78
N GLU A 544 -3.44 -30.83 8.85
CA GLU A 544 -3.22 -29.40 9.06
C GLU A 544 -1.73 -29.08 9.11
N LEU A 545 -0.89 -29.88 9.78
CA LEU A 545 0.57 -29.71 9.79
C LEU A 545 1.19 -29.94 8.42
N LYS A 546 0.69 -30.91 7.63
CA LYS A 546 1.12 -31.11 6.24
C LYS A 546 0.63 -29.99 5.33
N GLN A 547 -0.57 -29.46 5.55
CA GLN A 547 -1.11 -28.29 4.86
C GLN A 547 -0.39 -27.00 5.25
N LEU A 548 0.01 -26.84 6.51
CA LEU A 548 0.79 -25.71 6.99
C LEU A 548 2.22 -25.81 6.44
N ALA A 549 2.84 -26.98 6.50
CA ALA A 549 4.15 -27.24 5.90
C ALA A 549 4.14 -27.19 4.36
N ALA A 550 2.98 -27.38 3.73
CA ALA A 550 2.74 -27.09 2.31
C ALA A 550 2.48 -25.61 2.07
N SER A 551 1.81 -24.88 2.98
CA SER A 551 1.62 -23.43 2.88
C SER A 551 2.95 -22.66 3.01
N PHE A 552 3.90 -23.19 3.78
CA PHE A 552 5.28 -22.71 3.83
C PHE A 552 6.13 -23.14 2.62
N ARG A 553 5.70 -24.13 1.83
CA ARG A 553 6.42 -24.66 0.66
C ARG A 553 5.79 -24.35 -0.70
N SER A 554 4.56 -23.84 -0.72
CA SER A 554 3.82 -23.50 -1.92
C SER A 554 2.75 -22.48 -1.60
N THR A 555 2.99 -21.22 -1.95
CA THR A 555 1.93 -20.34 -2.42
C THR A 555 1.80 -20.57 -3.92
N PRO A 556 0.69 -21.20 -4.35
CA PRO A 556 -0.10 -20.53 -5.36
C PRO A 556 -1.54 -20.35 -4.86
N VAL A 557 -2.05 -19.17 -5.20
CA VAL A 557 -3.41 -18.71 -4.97
C VAL A 557 -4.39 -19.56 -5.76
N GLY A 558 -5.50 -19.94 -5.12
CA GLY A 558 -6.75 -20.27 -5.83
C GLY A 558 -7.37 -21.60 -5.46
N GLN A 559 -8.10 -21.63 -4.34
CA GLN A 559 -9.33 -22.42 -4.21
C GLN A 559 -10.13 -21.90 -3.01
N THR A 560 -11.27 -21.28 -3.32
CA THR A 560 -12.31 -20.89 -2.37
C THR A 560 -13.00 -22.17 -1.87
N PRO A 561 -13.08 -22.45 -0.56
CA PRO A 561 -14.01 -23.45 -0.06
C PRO A 561 -15.39 -22.79 0.13
N GLU A 562 -16.43 -23.49 -0.33
CA GLU A 562 -17.83 -23.15 -0.14
C GLU A 562 -18.16 -23.01 1.36
N ARG A 563 -18.82 -21.91 1.71
CA ARG A 563 -19.38 -21.68 3.04
C ARG A 563 -20.58 -22.61 3.26
N THR A 564 -20.41 -23.61 4.12
CA THR A 564 -21.55 -24.17 4.86
C THR A 564 -21.97 -23.17 5.93
N THR A 565 -23.27 -22.86 5.92
CA THR A 565 -23.93 -21.97 6.86
C THR A 565 -24.13 -22.67 8.20
N GLU A 566 -23.36 -22.28 9.21
CA GLU A 566 -23.78 -22.36 10.61
C GLU A 566 -23.58 -20.98 11.25
N ALA A 567 -24.62 -20.52 11.95
CA ALA A 567 -24.72 -19.18 12.49
C ALA A 567 -23.65 -18.92 13.57
N PRO A 568 -22.94 -17.77 13.54
CA PRO A 568 -22.04 -17.43 14.63
C PRO A 568 -22.82 -16.75 15.76
N SER A 569 -22.67 -17.31 16.95
CA SER A 569 -22.87 -16.61 18.21
C SER A 569 -21.94 -15.40 18.29
N GLU A 570 -22.47 -14.32 18.83
CA GLU A 570 -21.82 -13.03 19.02
C GLU A 570 -20.53 -13.17 19.83
N ARG A 571 -19.40 -12.72 19.24
CA ARG A 571 -18.22 -12.09 19.87
C ARG A 571 -17.13 -11.89 18.82
N ASP A 572 -17.33 -10.97 17.87
CA ASP A 572 -16.17 -10.31 17.28
C ASP A 572 -16.48 -8.96 16.62
N GLY A 573 -16.27 -7.88 17.37
CA GLY A 573 -16.28 -6.51 16.86
C GLY A 573 -14.91 -6.04 16.36
N ARG A 574 -13.87 -6.89 16.44
CA ARG A 574 -12.49 -6.54 16.03
C ARG A 574 -12.26 -6.80 14.53
N HIS A 575 -12.77 -7.91 14.00
CA HIS A 575 -12.65 -8.22 12.56
C HIS A 575 -13.29 -7.20 11.63
N ARG A 576 -14.39 -6.53 12.04
CA ARG A 576 -15.03 -5.49 11.20
C ARG A 576 -14.20 -4.20 11.12
N ARG A 577 -13.37 -3.91 12.12
CA ARG A 577 -12.44 -2.76 12.11
C ARG A 577 -11.28 -3.01 11.16
N VAL A 578 -10.79 -4.24 11.09
CA VAL A 578 -9.72 -4.66 10.17
C VAL A 578 -10.14 -4.49 8.71
N ASP A 579 -11.34 -4.92 8.34
CA ASP A 579 -11.84 -4.76 6.97
C ASP A 579 -12.05 -3.27 6.60
N GLY A 580 -12.51 -2.45 7.56
CA GLY A 580 -12.67 -1.01 7.38
C GLY A 580 -11.35 -0.24 7.29
N ALA A 581 -10.40 -0.55 8.16
CA ALA A 581 -9.07 0.06 8.20
C ALA A 581 -8.23 -0.37 6.99
N ARG A 582 -8.26 -1.66 6.62
CA ARG A 582 -7.62 -2.18 5.41
C ARG A 582 -8.22 -1.56 4.14
N SER A 583 -9.54 -1.41 4.09
CA SER A 583 -10.22 -0.69 3.02
C SER A 583 -9.87 0.80 2.94
N MET A 584 -9.57 1.44 4.07
CA MET A 584 -9.10 2.83 4.12
C MET A 584 -7.64 2.97 3.73
N VAL A 585 -6.78 2.02 4.14
CA VAL A 585 -5.36 1.96 3.77
C VAL A 585 -5.22 1.63 2.29
N ASP A 586 -5.97 0.67 1.76
CA ASP A 586 -5.99 0.35 0.33
C ASP A 586 -6.49 1.55 -0.50
N ARG A 587 -7.47 2.31 0.01
CA ARG A 587 -7.91 3.58 -0.59
C ARG A 587 -6.86 4.68 -0.47
N ALA A 588 -6.10 4.71 0.62
CA ALA A 588 -5.04 5.68 0.83
C ALA A 588 -3.82 5.40 -0.05
N ASP A 589 -3.49 4.12 -0.26
CA ASP A 589 -2.46 3.64 -1.17
C ASP A 589 -2.89 3.84 -2.63
N ASP A 590 -4.17 3.66 -2.96
CA ASP A 590 -4.72 4.02 -4.27
C ASP A 590 -4.65 5.52 -4.54
N VAL A 591 -4.86 6.36 -3.52
CA VAL A 591 -4.74 7.82 -3.67
C VAL A 591 -3.28 8.23 -3.70
N LEU A 592 -2.39 7.65 -2.89
CA LEU A 592 -0.94 7.84 -3.00
C LEU A 592 -0.41 7.40 -4.36
N ALA A 593 -0.91 6.29 -4.91
CA ALA A 593 -0.61 5.84 -6.26
C ALA A 593 -1.11 6.85 -7.30
N ARG A 594 -2.30 7.42 -7.11
CA ARG A 594 -2.82 8.51 -7.95
C ARG A 594 -1.99 9.79 -7.83
N LEU A 595 -1.55 10.18 -6.64
CA LEU A 595 -0.69 11.36 -6.39
C LEU A 595 0.73 11.19 -6.96
N LEU A 596 1.24 9.96 -6.96
CA LEU A 596 2.52 9.61 -7.59
C LEU A 596 2.39 9.51 -9.12
N GLU A 597 1.17 9.32 -9.65
CA GLU A 597 0.85 9.39 -11.09
C GLU A 597 0.77 10.84 -11.63
N GLU A 598 0.87 11.87 -10.76
CA GLU A 598 0.74 13.31 -11.12
C GLU A 598 2.05 14.09 -11.14
N ARG A 599 3.19 13.39 -11.05
CA ARG A 599 4.54 13.95 -11.20
C ARG A 599 5.21 13.61 -12.53
#